data_AF-A0A8J7GGZ3-F1
#
_entry.id   AF-A0A8J7GGZ3-F1
#
_cell.length_a   1.000
_cell.length_b   1.000
_cell.length_c   1.000
_cell.angle_alpha   90.00
_cell.angle_beta   90.00
_cell.angle_gamma   90.00
#
_symmetry.space_group_name_H-M   'P 1'
#
loop_
_entity.id
_entity.type
_entity.pdbx_description
1 polymer ?
#
loop_
_entity_poly.entity_id
_entity_poly.type
_entity_poly.pdbx_seq_one_letter_code
_entity_poly.pdbx_strand_id
1 'polypeptide(L)'
;MMPLLFVFLVGIGVAVIRRRLLAAPGDPVVSQDAPARLLGWAVGLLAPDRQEWGQAMVGELDRLDDRGRRWRFALGCVGAAVVMPPWGRAAAALSALMAVAASAGGLAVYTHVHYRLSTDGWTWAGAAFLVVLLVGYVLGGSALLRRPGVAAPGLIGGLLVTAVWLTVGGFTFDQWLNTHGQGRSMLIIAVPVVVGVFATLWGGSAAIGRRAARLASVTAALATYLYGILAVAVLGATGHDPSDGWTTAQIVSDNLGNQAVFYLMALPLMTATVGWAAAAGTARLRYGRLATTSPVALPTAAGTDPAAARASATARPHLHDDAPSTPSSTAGRQRRTWYLLLLGAALAATAFLVFLTFLAPHQR
;
A
#
# COMPACT_ATOMS: atom_id res chain seq x y z
N MET A 1 -19.87 -12.97 3.87
CA MET A 1 -19.30 -11.81 3.14
C MET A 1 -19.66 -10.43 3.70
N MET A 2 -20.91 -10.13 4.07
CA MET A 2 -21.35 -8.81 4.56
C MET A 2 -20.53 -8.16 5.70
N PRO A 3 -20.09 -8.88 6.76
CA PRO A 3 -19.37 -8.24 7.87
C PRO A 3 -17.97 -7.77 7.47
N LEU A 4 -17.32 -8.45 6.52
CA LEU A 4 -15.96 -8.12 6.07
C LEU A 4 -15.97 -6.84 5.21
N LEU A 5 -16.94 -6.73 4.29
CA LEU A 5 -17.15 -5.54 3.48
C LEU A 5 -17.50 -4.33 4.36
N PHE A 6 -18.32 -4.53 5.40
CA PHE A 6 -18.61 -3.50 6.40
C PHE A 6 -17.34 -3.04 7.14
N VAL A 7 -16.51 -3.96 7.64
CA VAL A 7 -15.24 -3.62 8.31
C VAL A 7 -14.29 -2.85 7.37
N PHE A 8 -14.21 -3.23 6.10
CA PHE A 8 -13.42 -2.49 5.11
C PHE A 8 -13.96 -1.09 4.83
N LEU A 9 -15.27 -0.94 4.63
CA LEU A 9 -15.90 0.36 4.41
C LEU A 9 -15.76 1.27 5.64
N VAL A 10 -15.94 0.74 6.84
CA VAL A 10 -15.71 1.46 8.10
C VAL A 10 -14.24 1.84 8.24
N GLY A 11 -13.31 0.94 7.91
CA GLY A 11 -11.88 1.22 7.93
C GLY A 11 -11.48 2.35 6.95
N ILE A 12 -12.02 2.33 5.73
CA ILE A 12 -11.85 3.39 4.74
C ILE A 12 -12.47 4.71 5.24
N GLY A 13 -13.69 4.65 5.76
CA GLY A 13 -14.40 5.79 6.34
C GLY A 13 -13.60 6.44 7.48
N VAL A 14 -13.14 5.64 8.44
CA VAL A 14 -12.29 6.08 9.56
C VAL A 14 -10.97 6.65 9.06
N ALA A 15 -10.32 6.05 8.07
CA ALA A 15 -9.08 6.57 7.50
C ALA A 15 -9.27 7.93 6.81
N VAL A 16 -10.37 8.09 6.06
CA VAL A 16 -10.73 9.35 5.40
C VAL A 16 -11.11 10.42 6.42
N ILE A 17 -11.95 10.08 7.40
CA ILE A 17 -12.38 10.97 8.48
C ILE A 17 -11.16 11.40 9.30
N ARG A 18 -10.30 10.45 9.71
CA ARG A 18 -9.06 10.76 10.43
C ARG A 18 -8.15 11.66 9.62
N ARG A 19 -8.01 11.42 8.30
CA ARG A 19 -7.22 12.31 7.42
C ARG A 19 -7.81 13.72 7.34
N ARG A 20 -9.14 13.85 7.38
CA ARG A 20 -9.84 15.15 7.41
C ARG A 20 -9.73 15.84 8.77
N LEU A 21 -9.83 15.10 9.88
CA LEU A 21 -9.72 15.63 11.24
C LEU A 21 -8.28 16.01 11.63
N LEU A 22 -7.29 15.32 11.08
CA LEU A 22 -5.87 15.64 11.29
C LEU A 22 -5.37 16.77 10.37
N ALA A 23 -6.13 17.14 9.33
CA ALA A 23 -5.91 18.40 8.65
C ALA A 23 -6.37 19.50 9.61
N ALA A 24 -5.42 20.28 10.13
CA ALA A 24 -5.66 21.24 11.21
C ALA A 24 -6.83 22.19 10.83
N PRO A 25 -7.81 22.43 11.73
CA PRO A 25 -8.96 23.30 11.46
C PRO A 25 -8.63 24.79 11.24
N GLY A 26 -7.35 25.17 11.25
CA GLY A 26 -6.93 26.57 11.30
C GLY A 26 -6.27 27.11 10.03
N ASP A 27 -6.19 26.33 8.95
CA ASP A 27 -5.57 26.79 7.69
C ASP A 27 -6.63 26.89 6.58
N PRO A 28 -7.44 27.97 6.54
CA PRO A 28 -8.50 28.16 5.54
C PRO A 28 -7.99 28.23 4.10
N VAL A 29 -6.68 28.26 3.88
CA VAL A 29 -6.03 28.35 2.56
C VAL A 29 -5.69 26.98 1.95
N VAL A 30 -5.78 25.87 2.71
CA VAL A 30 -5.30 24.55 2.23
C VAL A 30 -6.37 23.46 2.38
N SER A 31 -7.65 23.80 2.12
CA SER A 31 -8.57 22.80 1.57
C SER A 31 -8.06 22.43 0.17
N GLN A 32 -7.02 21.60 0.10
CA GLN A 32 -6.35 21.22 -1.14
C GLN A 32 -7.39 20.76 -2.15
N ASP A 33 -7.58 21.59 -3.17
CA ASP A 33 -8.42 21.35 -4.32
C ASP A 33 -8.16 19.92 -4.84
N ALA A 34 -9.20 19.09 -4.84
CA ALA A 34 -9.07 17.67 -5.18
C ALA A 34 -8.45 17.45 -6.59
N PRO A 35 -8.82 18.23 -7.62
CA PRO A 35 -8.09 18.33 -8.89
C PRO A 35 -6.58 18.58 -8.72
N ALA A 36 -6.18 19.54 -7.89
CA ALA A 36 -4.76 19.85 -7.65
C ALA A 36 -4.01 18.68 -7.00
N ARG A 37 -4.66 17.94 -6.08
CA ARG A 37 -4.09 16.71 -5.51
C ARG A 37 -3.92 15.62 -6.56
N LEU A 38 -4.93 15.42 -7.40
CA LEU A 38 -4.90 14.42 -8.46
C LEU A 38 -3.81 14.77 -9.48
N LEU A 39 -3.71 16.04 -9.86
CA LEU A 39 -2.69 16.53 -10.77
C LEU A 39 -1.29 16.42 -10.16
N GLY A 40 -1.10 16.80 -8.90
CA GLY A 40 0.17 16.62 -8.19
C GLY A 40 0.60 15.16 -8.12
N TRP A 41 -0.36 14.22 -8.02
CA TRP A 41 -0.07 12.79 -8.17
C TRP A 41 0.39 12.44 -9.59
N ALA A 42 -0.32 12.92 -10.62
CA ALA A 42 0.02 12.68 -12.03
C ALA A 42 1.40 13.25 -12.41
N VAL A 43 1.71 14.47 -11.97
CA VAL A 43 3.02 15.09 -12.14
C VAL A 43 4.10 14.29 -11.44
N GLY A 44 3.81 13.74 -10.25
CA GLY A 44 4.70 12.82 -9.55
C GLY A 44 4.95 11.48 -10.27
N LEU A 45 4.21 11.18 -11.34
CA LEU A 45 4.47 10.05 -12.23
C LEU A 45 5.39 10.45 -13.41
N LEU A 46 5.48 11.72 -13.79
CA LEU A 46 6.28 12.13 -14.94
C LEU A 46 7.76 11.78 -14.73
N ALA A 47 8.42 11.42 -15.82
CA ALA A 47 9.85 11.16 -15.81
C ALA A 47 10.64 12.46 -15.49
N PRO A 48 11.87 12.36 -14.93
CA PRO A 48 12.61 13.53 -14.46
C PRO A 48 12.86 14.60 -15.54
N ASP A 49 13.02 14.18 -16.79
CA ASP A 49 13.16 15.02 -17.99
C ASP A 49 11.90 15.85 -18.30
N ARG A 50 10.74 15.50 -17.73
CA ARG A 50 9.45 16.17 -17.95
C ARG A 50 8.94 16.94 -16.74
N GLN A 51 9.81 17.29 -15.80
CA GLN A 51 9.41 18.10 -14.65
C GLN A 51 8.85 19.46 -15.05
N GLU A 52 9.41 20.08 -16.09
CA GLU A 52 8.91 21.36 -16.63
C GLU A 52 7.47 21.26 -17.13
N TRP A 53 7.12 20.15 -17.80
CA TRP A 53 5.74 19.88 -18.22
C TRP A 53 4.82 19.74 -17.01
N GLY A 54 5.29 19.07 -15.97
CA GLY A 54 4.55 18.96 -14.72
C GLY A 54 4.25 20.30 -14.07
N GLN A 55 5.24 21.20 -14.04
CA GLN A 55 5.06 22.57 -13.53
C GLN A 55 4.09 23.38 -14.40
N ALA A 56 4.19 23.26 -15.73
CA ALA A 56 3.26 23.90 -16.65
C ALA A 56 1.81 23.41 -16.44
N MET A 57 1.61 22.11 -16.22
CA MET A 57 0.28 21.56 -15.91
C MET A 57 -0.28 22.15 -14.61
N VAL A 58 0.54 22.24 -13.55
CA VAL A 58 0.09 22.83 -12.27
C VAL A 58 -0.26 24.31 -12.44
N GLY A 59 0.59 25.08 -13.13
CA GLY A 59 0.32 26.49 -13.41
C GLY A 59 -0.93 26.71 -14.26
N GLU A 60 -1.21 25.83 -15.22
CA GLU A 60 -2.43 25.90 -16.02
C GLU A 60 -3.68 25.54 -15.21
N LEU A 61 -3.60 24.56 -14.31
CA LEU A 61 -4.70 24.24 -13.39
C LEU A 61 -5.05 25.43 -12.49
N ASP A 62 -4.05 26.17 -12.03
CA ASP A 62 -4.24 27.34 -11.17
C ASP A 62 -4.94 28.51 -11.88
N ARG A 63 -4.89 28.58 -13.23
CA ARG A 63 -5.63 29.56 -14.05
C ARG A 63 -7.09 29.18 -14.30
N LEU A 64 -7.49 27.95 -14.01
CA LEU A 64 -8.86 27.49 -14.22
C LEU A 64 -9.70 27.75 -12.97
N ASP A 65 -10.63 28.69 -13.02
CA ASP A 65 -11.51 28.99 -11.88
C ASP A 65 -12.68 28.01 -11.76
N ASP A 66 -13.19 27.51 -12.89
CA ASP A 66 -14.33 26.59 -12.90
C ASP A 66 -13.95 25.18 -12.45
N ARG A 67 -14.66 24.69 -11.42
CA ARG A 67 -14.42 23.36 -10.82
C ARG A 67 -14.59 22.23 -11.83
N GLY A 68 -15.55 22.32 -12.75
CA GLY A 68 -15.77 21.32 -13.78
C GLY A 68 -14.60 21.23 -14.76
N ARG A 69 -14.13 22.39 -15.26
CA ARG A 69 -12.95 22.50 -16.13
C ARG A 69 -11.68 22.01 -15.46
N ARG A 70 -11.45 22.36 -14.18
CA ARG A 70 -10.32 21.87 -13.38
C ARG A 70 -10.29 20.34 -13.31
N TRP A 71 -11.43 19.69 -13.07
CA TRP A 71 -11.53 18.24 -13.05
C TRP A 71 -11.24 17.59 -14.40
N ARG A 72 -11.83 18.11 -15.48
CA ARG A 72 -11.59 17.60 -16.83
C ARG A 72 -10.12 17.75 -17.22
N PHE A 73 -9.50 18.88 -16.89
CA PHE A 73 -8.08 19.12 -17.11
C PHE A 73 -7.22 18.14 -16.30
N ALA A 74 -7.45 18.01 -14.99
CA ALA A 74 -6.69 17.10 -14.14
C ALA A 74 -6.81 15.63 -14.59
N LEU A 75 -8.02 15.19 -14.98
CA LEU A 75 -8.24 13.86 -15.55
C LEU A 75 -7.54 13.67 -16.90
N GLY A 76 -7.53 14.69 -17.75
CA GLY A 76 -6.78 14.69 -19.01
C GLY A 76 -5.28 14.55 -18.77
N CYS A 77 -4.71 15.29 -17.83
CA CYS A 77 -3.31 15.19 -17.43
C CYS A 77 -2.97 13.82 -16.82
N VAL A 78 -3.85 13.25 -16.00
CA VAL A 78 -3.71 11.87 -15.49
C VAL A 78 -3.66 10.89 -16.65
N GLY A 79 -4.62 10.98 -17.57
CA GLY A 79 -4.66 10.13 -18.77
C GLY A 79 -3.36 10.23 -19.56
N ALA A 80 -2.90 11.46 -19.84
CA ALA A 80 -1.64 11.70 -20.53
C ALA A 80 -0.43 11.11 -19.77
N ALA A 81 -0.31 11.32 -18.47
CA ALA A 81 0.79 10.82 -17.65
C ALA A 81 0.82 9.28 -17.53
N VAL A 82 -0.36 8.64 -17.59
CA VAL A 82 -0.52 7.18 -17.59
C VAL A 82 -0.20 6.58 -18.95
N VAL A 83 -0.68 7.21 -20.04
CA VAL A 83 -0.46 6.74 -21.42
C VAL A 83 0.97 6.99 -21.89
N MET A 84 1.62 8.04 -21.41
CA MET A 84 3.01 8.32 -21.76
C MET A 84 3.91 7.17 -21.28
N PRO A 85 4.58 6.47 -22.22
CA PRO A 85 5.38 5.30 -21.87
C PRO A 85 6.49 5.72 -20.91
N PRO A 86 6.72 4.98 -19.82
CA PRO A 86 7.94 5.15 -19.03
C PRO A 86 9.08 4.40 -19.74
N TRP A 87 9.97 5.10 -20.45
CA TRP A 87 11.05 4.48 -21.21
C TRP A 87 12.07 3.88 -20.22
N GLY A 88 12.02 2.56 -20.00
CA GLY A 88 12.96 1.82 -19.16
C GLY A 88 12.40 0.52 -18.57
N ARG A 89 13.09 -0.04 -17.55
CA ARG A 89 12.73 -1.32 -16.90
C ARG A 89 11.33 -1.33 -16.27
N ALA A 90 10.79 -0.16 -15.91
CA ALA A 90 9.44 -0.04 -15.36
C ALA A 90 8.34 -0.33 -16.39
N ALA A 91 8.60 -0.14 -17.70
CA ALA A 91 7.64 -0.46 -18.75
C ALA A 91 7.34 -1.96 -18.80
N ALA A 92 8.38 -2.80 -18.77
CA ALA A 92 8.21 -4.26 -18.80
C ALA A 92 7.42 -4.78 -17.60
N ALA A 93 7.68 -4.23 -16.41
CA ALA A 93 6.91 -4.56 -15.21
C ALA A 93 5.46 -4.09 -15.30
N LEU A 94 5.23 -2.87 -15.81
CA LEU A 94 3.89 -2.32 -15.98
C LEU A 94 3.10 -3.10 -17.04
N SER A 95 3.71 -3.47 -18.16
CA SER A 95 3.08 -4.31 -19.19
C SER A 95 2.72 -5.68 -18.64
N ALA A 96 3.57 -6.27 -17.79
CA ALA A 96 3.26 -7.51 -17.10
C ALA A 96 2.05 -7.36 -16.16
N LEU A 97 1.99 -6.30 -15.34
CA LEU A 97 0.83 -6.02 -14.48
C LEU A 97 -0.47 -5.81 -15.30
N MET A 98 -0.37 -5.06 -16.41
CA MET A 98 -1.48 -4.85 -17.33
C MET A 98 -1.96 -6.15 -17.96
N ALA A 99 -1.02 -6.99 -18.43
CA ALA A 99 -1.34 -8.29 -19.02
C ALA A 99 -2.02 -9.20 -18.01
N VAL A 100 -1.52 -9.27 -16.76
CA VAL A 100 -2.15 -10.06 -15.69
C VAL A 100 -3.56 -9.54 -15.38
N ALA A 101 -3.74 -8.23 -15.22
CA ALA A 101 -5.04 -7.63 -14.94
C ALA A 101 -6.04 -7.83 -16.09
N ALA A 102 -5.60 -7.66 -17.34
CA ALA A 102 -6.41 -7.87 -18.53
C ALA A 102 -6.81 -9.34 -18.68
N SER A 103 -5.88 -10.28 -18.48
CA SER A 103 -6.17 -11.71 -18.49
C SER A 103 -7.16 -12.11 -17.40
N ALA A 104 -7.02 -11.56 -16.19
CA ALA A 104 -7.98 -11.81 -15.10
C ALA A 104 -9.37 -11.26 -15.45
N GLY A 105 -9.46 -10.04 -15.98
CA GLY A 105 -10.72 -9.46 -16.44
C GLY A 105 -11.36 -10.25 -17.58
N GLY A 106 -10.57 -10.65 -18.58
CA GLY A 106 -11.02 -11.47 -19.71
C GLY A 106 -11.52 -12.84 -19.28
N LEU A 107 -10.81 -13.51 -18.37
CA LEU A 107 -11.25 -14.78 -17.79
C LEU A 107 -12.52 -14.61 -16.95
N ALA A 108 -12.67 -13.51 -16.20
CA ALA A 108 -13.89 -13.23 -15.45
C ALA A 108 -15.10 -13.01 -16.38
N VAL A 109 -14.91 -12.33 -17.52
CA VAL A 109 -15.95 -12.20 -18.55
C VAL A 109 -16.27 -13.55 -19.18
N TYR A 110 -15.25 -14.34 -19.51
CA TYR A 110 -15.42 -15.69 -20.05
C TYR A 110 -16.24 -16.56 -19.10
N THR A 111 -15.92 -16.60 -17.80
CA THR A 111 -16.66 -17.41 -16.83
C THR A 111 -18.10 -16.95 -16.68
N HIS A 112 -18.37 -15.64 -16.70
CA HIS A 112 -19.74 -15.12 -16.70
C HIS A 112 -20.55 -15.61 -17.91
N VAL A 113 -19.98 -15.54 -19.11
CA VAL A 113 -20.65 -15.97 -20.34
C VAL A 113 -20.81 -17.49 -20.38
N HIS A 114 -19.75 -18.23 -20.08
CA HIS A 114 -19.71 -19.69 -20.18
C HIS A 114 -20.67 -20.36 -19.20
N TYR A 115 -20.67 -19.91 -17.94
CA TYR A 115 -21.55 -20.47 -16.90
C TYR A 115 -22.92 -19.80 -16.83
N ARG A 116 -23.22 -18.88 -17.77
CA ARG A 116 -24.47 -18.10 -17.82
C ARG A 116 -24.83 -17.51 -16.46
N LEU A 117 -23.84 -16.92 -15.78
CA LEU A 117 -24.06 -16.27 -14.49
C LEU A 117 -25.16 -15.22 -14.69
N SER A 118 -26.30 -15.41 -14.03
CA SER A 118 -27.51 -14.63 -14.26
C SER A 118 -27.20 -13.14 -14.17
N THR A 119 -27.73 -12.34 -15.09
CA THR A 119 -27.79 -10.89 -14.92
C THR A 119 -28.87 -10.51 -13.92
N ASP A 120 -28.85 -11.14 -12.74
CA ASP A 120 -29.58 -10.63 -11.60
C ASP A 120 -29.09 -9.20 -11.37
N GLY A 121 -29.96 -8.32 -10.89
CA GLY A 121 -29.72 -6.88 -10.80
C GLY A 121 -28.50 -6.44 -9.98
N TRP A 122 -27.66 -7.34 -9.48
CA TRP A 122 -26.43 -7.07 -8.73
C TRP A 122 -25.13 -7.52 -9.42
N THR A 123 -25.18 -8.36 -10.46
CA THR A 123 -23.95 -8.85 -11.11
C THR A 123 -23.17 -7.74 -11.82
N TRP A 124 -23.87 -6.75 -12.39
CA TRP A 124 -23.22 -5.56 -12.96
C TRP A 124 -22.44 -4.77 -11.89
N ALA A 125 -22.94 -4.72 -10.64
CA ALA A 125 -22.25 -4.04 -9.55
C ALA A 125 -20.97 -4.80 -9.15
N GLY A 126 -21.03 -6.13 -9.12
CA GLY A 126 -19.86 -6.98 -8.92
C GLY A 126 -18.80 -6.82 -10.01
N ALA A 127 -19.21 -6.82 -11.29
CA ALA A 127 -18.33 -6.59 -12.41
C ALA A 127 -17.70 -5.18 -12.40
N ALA A 128 -18.50 -4.14 -12.13
CA ALA A 128 -18.01 -2.77 -12.00
C ALA A 128 -17.00 -2.64 -10.85
N PHE A 129 -17.30 -3.25 -9.70
CA PHE A 129 -16.39 -3.29 -8.55
C PHE A 129 -15.07 -3.98 -8.90
N LEU A 130 -15.12 -5.11 -9.60
CA LEU A 130 -13.95 -5.83 -10.06
C LEU A 130 -13.09 -4.98 -11.01
N VAL A 131 -13.71 -4.33 -12.00
CA VAL A 131 -13.01 -3.44 -12.94
C VAL A 131 -12.32 -2.30 -12.18
N VAL A 132 -13.02 -1.66 -11.23
CA VAL A 132 -12.45 -0.60 -10.39
C VAL A 132 -11.25 -1.10 -9.60
N LEU A 133 -11.34 -2.30 -9.01
CA LEU A 133 -10.21 -2.90 -8.29
C LEU A 133 -9.02 -3.16 -9.22
N LEU A 134 -9.22 -3.83 -10.36
CA LEU A 134 -8.15 -4.15 -11.31
C LEU A 134 -7.46 -2.89 -11.83
N VAL A 135 -8.24 -1.88 -12.22
CA VAL A 135 -7.72 -0.57 -12.63
C VAL A 135 -6.97 0.11 -11.48
N GLY A 136 -7.51 0.06 -10.26
CA GLY A 136 -6.87 0.59 -9.06
C GLY A 136 -5.52 -0.06 -8.76
N TYR A 137 -5.41 -1.40 -8.92
CA TYR A 137 -4.18 -2.15 -8.76
C TYR A 137 -3.13 -1.78 -9.80
N VAL A 138 -3.52 -1.66 -11.07
CA VAL A 138 -2.65 -1.19 -12.15
C VAL A 138 -2.14 0.21 -11.87
N LEU A 139 -3.03 1.16 -11.56
CA LEU A 139 -2.66 2.56 -11.31
C LEU A 139 -1.76 2.67 -10.07
N GLY A 140 -2.12 2.00 -8.97
CA GLY A 140 -1.32 1.95 -7.74
C GLY A 140 0.06 1.31 -7.96
N GLY A 141 0.10 0.20 -8.68
CA GLY A 141 1.34 -0.49 -9.07
C GLY A 141 2.22 0.39 -9.95
N SER A 142 1.65 1.06 -10.95
CA SER A 142 2.37 1.98 -11.85
C SER A 142 3.04 3.12 -11.06
N ALA A 143 2.33 3.71 -10.09
CA ALA A 143 2.88 4.78 -9.25
C ALA A 143 4.02 4.32 -8.35
N LEU A 144 3.99 3.05 -7.92
CA LEU A 144 5.04 2.44 -7.11
C LEU A 144 6.26 2.03 -7.94
N LEU A 145 6.05 1.50 -9.15
CA LEU A 145 7.11 1.09 -10.08
C LEU A 145 7.99 2.26 -10.52
N ARG A 146 7.42 3.46 -10.62
CA ARG A 146 8.18 4.68 -10.97
C ARG A 146 9.09 5.17 -9.83
N ARG A 147 9.05 4.56 -8.63
CA ARG A 147 9.90 4.96 -7.50
C ARG A 147 11.22 4.18 -7.51
N PRO A 148 12.38 4.88 -7.41
CA PRO A 148 13.67 4.21 -7.41
C PRO A 148 13.81 3.27 -6.21
N GLY A 149 14.41 2.09 -6.45
CA GLY A 149 14.64 1.07 -5.42
C GLY A 149 13.40 0.29 -4.97
N VAL A 150 12.21 0.55 -5.53
CA VAL A 150 10.96 -0.11 -5.13
C VAL A 150 10.61 -1.30 -6.03
N ALA A 151 10.84 -1.18 -7.34
CA ALA A 151 10.35 -2.13 -8.34
C ALA A 151 10.83 -3.57 -8.09
N ALA A 152 12.15 -3.80 -8.04
CA ALA A 152 12.71 -5.14 -7.87
C ALA A 152 12.27 -5.84 -6.58
N PRO A 153 12.46 -5.27 -5.36
CA PRO A 153 12.04 -5.95 -4.13
C PRO A 153 10.52 -6.09 -4.02
N GLY A 154 9.75 -5.15 -4.59
CA GLY A 154 8.30 -5.24 -4.62
C GLY A 154 7.79 -6.38 -5.52
N LEU A 155 8.28 -6.49 -6.75
CA LEU A 155 7.86 -7.53 -7.69
C LEU A 155 8.29 -8.93 -7.19
N ILE A 156 9.56 -9.09 -6.79
CA ILE A 156 10.07 -10.35 -6.26
C ILE A 156 9.31 -10.74 -4.98
N GLY A 157 9.10 -9.77 -4.08
CA GLY A 157 8.33 -10.01 -2.86
C GLY A 157 6.89 -10.42 -3.14
N GLY A 158 6.25 -9.83 -4.15
CA GLY A 158 4.90 -10.21 -4.56
C GLY A 158 4.81 -11.61 -5.16
N LEU A 159 5.78 -12.01 -5.98
CA LEU A 159 5.88 -13.37 -6.51
C LEU A 159 6.11 -14.40 -5.38
N LEU A 160 6.96 -14.08 -4.40
CA LEU A 160 7.19 -14.91 -3.23
C LEU A 160 5.91 -15.07 -2.38
N VAL A 161 5.20 -13.98 -2.12
CA VAL A 161 3.89 -14.01 -1.44
C VAL A 161 2.91 -14.89 -2.21
N THR A 162 2.83 -14.72 -3.53
CA THR A 162 1.96 -15.53 -4.40
C THR A 162 2.29 -17.01 -4.27
N ALA A 163 3.57 -17.38 -4.42
CA ALA A 163 4.03 -18.77 -4.36
C ALA A 163 3.67 -19.42 -3.02
N VAL A 164 3.88 -18.71 -1.90
CA VAL A 164 3.55 -19.23 -0.58
C VAL A 164 2.05 -19.37 -0.38
N TRP A 165 1.26 -18.39 -0.82
CA TRP A 165 -0.21 -18.50 -0.77
C TRP A 165 -0.73 -19.68 -1.59
N LEU A 166 -0.23 -19.89 -2.80
CA LEU A 166 -0.62 -21.02 -3.64
C LEU A 166 -0.19 -22.37 -3.03
N THR A 167 1.01 -22.42 -2.46
CA THR A 167 1.54 -23.63 -1.79
C THR A 167 0.71 -23.97 -0.55
N VAL A 168 0.38 -22.98 0.27
CA VAL A 168 -0.45 -23.17 1.47
C VAL A 168 -1.89 -23.52 1.10
N GLY A 169 -2.42 -22.94 0.01
CA GLY A 169 -3.73 -23.27 -0.53
C GLY A 169 -3.80 -24.61 -1.27
N GLY A 170 -2.69 -25.35 -1.37
CA GLY A 170 -2.63 -26.68 -2.01
C GLY A 170 -2.84 -26.67 -3.52
N PHE A 171 -2.71 -25.50 -4.18
CA PHE A 171 -3.00 -25.27 -5.60
C PHE A 171 -4.44 -25.56 -6.07
N THR A 172 -5.22 -26.37 -5.35
CA THR A 172 -6.61 -26.74 -5.67
C THR A 172 -7.64 -25.97 -4.84
N PHE A 173 -7.20 -25.15 -3.86
CA PHE A 173 -8.03 -24.30 -2.99
C PHE A 173 -9.06 -25.02 -2.10
N ASP A 174 -9.43 -26.27 -2.40
CA ASP A 174 -10.30 -27.13 -1.57
C ASP A 174 -9.75 -27.36 -0.16
N GLN A 175 -8.42 -27.36 0.00
CA GLN A 175 -7.78 -27.59 1.30
C GLN A 175 -7.75 -26.37 2.22
N TRP A 176 -7.96 -25.15 1.70
CA TRP A 176 -7.75 -23.95 2.51
C TRP A 176 -8.79 -23.80 3.63
N LEU A 177 -10.03 -24.21 3.40
CA LEU A 177 -11.06 -24.20 4.44
C LEU A 177 -10.95 -25.41 5.38
N ASN A 178 -10.55 -26.58 4.86
CA ASN A 178 -10.66 -27.84 5.58
C ASN A 178 -9.39 -28.31 6.30
N THR A 179 -8.23 -27.70 6.06
CA THR A 179 -6.95 -28.18 6.63
C THR A 179 -6.18 -27.06 7.33
N HIS A 180 -6.71 -26.60 8.46
CA HIS A 180 -6.04 -25.65 9.35
C HIS A 180 -4.97 -26.35 10.21
N GLY A 181 -3.94 -26.89 9.57
CA GLY A 181 -2.71 -27.25 10.28
C GLY A 181 -2.07 -25.97 10.84
N GLN A 182 -2.01 -25.84 12.17
CA GLN A 182 -1.57 -24.63 12.90
C GLN A 182 -0.21 -24.06 12.43
N GLY A 183 0.66 -24.90 11.82
CA GLY A 183 1.95 -24.46 11.27
C GLY A 183 1.88 -23.73 9.92
N ARG A 184 0.88 -24.00 9.06
CA ARG A 184 0.81 -23.41 7.71
C ARG A 184 0.36 -21.95 7.71
N SER A 185 -0.48 -21.56 8.67
CA SER A 185 -0.95 -20.17 8.81
C SER A 185 0.18 -19.20 9.20
N MET A 186 1.24 -19.67 9.86
CA MET A 186 2.40 -18.82 10.19
C MET A 186 3.13 -18.31 8.95
N LEU A 187 3.18 -19.09 7.85
CA LEU A 187 3.84 -18.70 6.61
C LEU A 187 3.16 -17.49 5.95
N ILE A 188 1.83 -17.38 6.10
CA ILE A 188 1.02 -16.27 5.59
C ILE A 188 1.44 -14.93 6.21
N ILE A 189 1.87 -14.93 7.47
CA ILE A 189 2.35 -13.75 8.19
C ILE A 189 3.86 -13.55 7.99
N ALA A 190 4.64 -14.63 8.05
CA ALA A 190 6.09 -14.58 7.96
C ALA A 190 6.58 -13.97 6.64
N VAL A 191 5.93 -14.33 5.53
CA VAL A 191 6.35 -13.89 4.20
C VAL A 191 6.24 -12.36 3.99
N PRO A 192 5.09 -11.71 4.26
CA PRO A 192 5.02 -10.24 4.25
C PRO A 192 6.06 -9.56 5.15
N VAL A 193 6.37 -10.16 6.32
CA VAL A 193 7.43 -9.65 7.21
C VAL A 193 8.78 -9.70 6.49
N VAL A 194 9.15 -10.84 5.91
CA VAL A 194 10.41 -11.02 5.17
C VAL A 194 10.52 -9.99 4.04
N VAL A 195 9.45 -9.78 3.26
CA VAL A 195 9.41 -8.77 2.19
C VAL A 195 9.67 -7.36 2.74
N GLY A 196 9.00 -6.98 3.82
CA GLY A 196 9.17 -5.66 4.45
C GLY A 196 10.57 -5.43 5.02
N VAL A 197 11.12 -6.43 5.71
CA VAL A 197 12.48 -6.41 6.27
C VAL A 197 13.49 -6.31 5.14
N PHE A 198 13.46 -7.25 4.19
CA PHE A 198 14.43 -7.34 3.09
C PHE A 198 14.46 -6.05 2.28
N ALA A 199 13.29 -5.53 1.87
CA ALA A 199 13.22 -4.29 1.11
C ALA A 199 13.74 -3.06 1.88
N THR A 200 13.59 -3.04 3.21
CA THR A 200 14.16 -1.99 4.06
C THR A 200 15.67 -2.08 4.17
N LEU A 201 16.20 -3.30 4.29
CA LEU A 201 17.64 -3.56 4.34
C LEU A 201 18.29 -3.20 3.00
N TRP A 202 17.69 -3.64 1.89
CA TRP A 202 18.13 -3.40 0.52
C TRP A 202 18.09 -1.92 0.15
N GLY A 203 16.98 -1.24 0.42
CA GLY A 203 16.81 0.17 0.09
C GLY A 203 17.45 1.14 1.08
N GLY A 204 17.98 0.66 2.20
CA GLY A 204 18.55 1.51 3.26
C GLY A 204 17.55 2.42 3.98
N SER A 205 16.26 2.38 3.64
CA SER A 205 15.24 3.26 4.23
C SER A 205 13.91 2.57 4.48
N ALA A 206 13.26 2.95 5.58
CA ALA A 206 11.90 2.50 5.90
C ALA A 206 10.89 2.91 4.82
N ALA A 207 11.13 4.03 4.14
CA ALA A 207 10.24 4.54 3.10
C ALA A 207 10.23 3.61 1.88
N ILE A 208 11.40 3.13 1.46
CA ILE A 208 11.51 2.16 0.36
C ILE A 208 10.88 0.83 0.76
N GLY A 209 11.18 0.31 1.96
CA GLY A 209 10.60 -0.95 2.45
C GLY A 209 9.07 -0.94 2.48
N ARG A 210 8.45 0.13 3.00
CA ARG A 210 7.00 0.30 3.00
C ARG A 210 6.38 0.37 1.60
N ARG A 211 7.06 1.02 0.64
CA ARG A 211 6.59 1.13 -0.74
C ARG A 211 6.71 -0.21 -1.46
N ALA A 212 7.81 -0.93 -1.24
CA ALA A 212 8.03 -2.27 -1.78
C ALA A 212 6.99 -3.26 -1.25
N ALA A 213 6.67 -3.24 0.05
CA ALA A 213 5.61 -4.07 0.61
C ALA A 213 4.23 -3.83 -0.04
N ARG A 214 3.91 -2.58 -0.40
CA ARG A 214 2.67 -2.25 -1.14
C ARG A 214 2.72 -2.73 -2.59
N LEU A 215 3.89 -2.68 -3.23
CA LEU A 215 4.02 -3.19 -4.59
C LEU A 215 3.95 -4.73 -4.60
N ALA A 216 4.53 -5.37 -3.59
CA ALA A 216 4.41 -6.80 -3.36
C ALA A 216 2.95 -7.22 -3.14
N SER A 217 2.20 -6.45 -2.34
CA SER A 217 0.78 -6.73 -2.14
C SER A 217 -0.05 -6.59 -3.42
N VAL A 218 0.23 -5.58 -4.26
CA VAL A 218 -0.41 -5.39 -5.57
C VAL A 218 -0.11 -6.58 -6.50
N THR A 219 1.17 -6.93 -6.60
CA THR A 219 1.63 -8.00 -7.49
C THR A 219 1.07 -9.36 -7.04
N ALA A 220 1.08 -9.63 -5.74
CA ALA A 220 0.52 -10.86 -5.18
C ALA A 220 -0.98 -10.95 -5.36
N ALA A 221 -1.73 -9.88 -5.10
CA ALA A 221 -3.17 -9.84 -5.30
C ALA A 221 -3.54 -10.18 -6.75
N LEU A 222 -2.91 -9.52 -7.72
CA LEU A 222 -3.18 -9.75 -9.14
C LEU A 222 -2.79 -11.17 -9.58
N ALA A 223 -1.63 -11.67 -9.17
CA ALA A 223 -1.16 -13.00 -9.57
C ALA A 223 -1.99 -14.13 -8.95
N THR A 224 -2.28 -14.05 -7.64
CA THR A 224 -3.13 -15.04 -6.96
C THR A 224 -4.56 -14.99 -7.48
N TYR A 225 -5.11 -13.80 -7.76
CA TYR A 225 -6.44 -13.67 -8.33
C TYR A 225 -6.53 -14.23 -9.76
N LEU A 226 -5.53 -13.97 -10.61
CA LEU A 226 -5.47 -14.55 -11.95
C LEU A 226 -5.47 -16.09 -11.88
N TYR A 227 -4.62 -16.66 -11.02
CA TYR A 227 -4.60 -18.10 -10.82
C TYR A 227 -5.93 -18.64 -10.30
N GLY A 228 -6.55 -17.94 -9.35
CA GLY A 228 -7.85 -18.28 -8.78
C GLY A 228 -8.96 -18.33 -9.82
N ILE A 229 -9.09 -17.30 -10.66
CA ILE A 229 -10.07 -17.33 -11.76
C ILE A 229 -9.71 -18.42 -12.76
N LEU A 230 -8.43 -18.60 -13.11
CA LEU A 230 -8.02 -19.66 -14.03
C LEU A 230 -8.45 -21.04 -13.51
N ALA A 231 -8.26 -21.30 -12.21
CA ALA A 231 -8.72 -22.53 -11.57
C ALA A 231 -10.24 -22.68 -11.68
N VAL A 232 -11.02 -21.63 -11.42
CA VAL A 232 -12.50 -21.66 -11.59
C VAL A 232 -12.90 -21.88 -13.05
N ALA A 233 -12.19 -21.26 -14.00
CA ALA A 233 -12.48 -21.39 -15.43
C ALA A 233 -12.21 -22.80 -15.95
N VAL A 234 -11.17 -23.48 -15.43
CA VAL A 234 -10.75 -24.82 -15.87
C VAL A 234 -11.44 -25.94 -15.10
N LEU A 235 -11.50 -25.83 -13.76
CA LEU A 235 -12.04 -26.88 -12.88
C LEU A 235 -13.55 -26.75 -12.68
N GLY A 236 -14.12 -25.56 -12.89
CA GLY A 236 -15.55 -25.30 -12.74
C GLY A 236 -16.02 -25.30 -11.29
N ALA A 237 -17.16 -25.95 -11.05
CA ALA A 237 -17.85 -25.98 -9.76
C ALA A 237 -17.35 -27.09 -8.82
N THR A 238 -16.04 -27.16 -8.59
CA THR A 238 -15.47 -28.05 -7.57
C THR A 238 -15.63 -27.45 -6.17
N GLY A 239 -15.69 -28.30 -5.14
CA GLY A 239 -15.68 -27.89 -3.73
C GLY A 239 -17.05 -27.79 -3.03
N HIS A 240 -18.13 -28.24 -3.66
CA HIS A 240 -19.43 -28.46 -3.02
C HIS A 240 -19.89 -29.91 -3.19
N ASP A 241 -20.62 -30.43 -2.20
CA ASP A 241 -21.22 -31.75 -2.29
C ASP A 241 -22.42 -31.65 -3.26
N PRO A 242 -22.57 -32.55 -4.24
CA PRO A 242 -23.74 -32.56 -5.13
C PRO A 242 -25.09 -32.59 -4.38
N SER A 243 -25.11 -33.06 -3.14
CA SER A 243 -26.29 -33.11 -2.28
C SER A 243 -26.74 -31.76 -1.71
N ASP A 244 -25.91 -30.71 -1.79
CA ASP A 244 -26.24 -29.38 -1.25
C ASP A 244 -27.32 -28.64 -2.07
N GLY A 245 -27.67 -29.14 -3.26
CA GLY A 245 -28.73 -28.59 -4.12
C GLY A 245 -28.33 -27.30 -4.86
N TRP A 246 -27.06 -26.92 -4.82
CA TRP A 246 -26.54 -25.75 -5.53
C TRP A 246 -26.38 -26.04 -7.01
N THR A 247 -26.78 -25.07 -7.84
CA THR A 247 -26.49 -25.12 -9.27
C THR A 247 -25.02 -24.80 -9.54
N THR A 248 -24.47 -25.32 -10.64
CA THR A 248 -23.10 -25.00 -11.09
C THR A 248 -22.86 -23.49 -11.20
N ALA A 249 -23.84 -22.73 -11.68
CA ALA A 249 -23.75 -21.27 -11.78
C ALA A 249 -23.63 -20.59 -10.41
N GLN A 250 -24.38 -21.06 -9.40
CA GLN A 250 -24.28 -20.53 -8.04
C GLN A 250 -22.91 -20.82 -7.41
N ILE A 251 -22.39 -22.04 -7.57
CA ILE A 251 -21.07 -22.41 -7.04
C ILE A 251 -19.96 -21.58 -7.70
N VAL A 252 -19.99 -21.45 -9.03
CA VAL A 252 -19.02 -20.61 -9.77
C VAL A 252 -19.14 -19.14 -9.35
N SER A 253 -20.35 -18.62 -9.20
CA SER A 253 -20.58 -17.24 -8.75
C SER A 253 -20.02 -16.99 -7.35
N ASP A 254 -20.28 -17.90 -6.41
CA ASP A 254 -19.77 -17.79 -5.04
C ASP A 254 -18.24 -17.89 -5.01
N ASN A 255 -17.67 -18.82 -5.76
CA ASN A 255 -16.22 -18.96 -5.91
C ASN A 255 -15.61 -17.66 -6.46
N LEU A 256 -16.14 -17.08 -7.54
CA LEU A 256 -15.63 -15.81 -8.10
C LEU A 256 -15.73 -14.65 -7.11
N GLY A 257 -16.83 -14.56 -6.37
CA GLY A 257 -17.03 -13.54 -5.33
C GLY A 257 -16.03 -13.67 -4.19
N ASN A 258 -15.85 -14.89 -3.66
CA ASN A 258 -14.88 -15.20 -2.62
C ASN A 258 -13.45 -14.91 -3.07
N GLN A 259 -13.08 -15.34 -4.29
CA GLN A 259 -11.78 -15.09 -4.91
C GLN A 259 -11.47 -13.59 -5.01
N ALA A 260 -12.43 -12.78 -5.46
CA ALA A 260 -12.29 -11.33 -5.55
C ALA A 260 -12.08 -10.70 -4.15
N VAL A 261 -12.90 -11.04 -3.16
CA VAL A 261 -12.77 -10.46 -1.82
C VAL A 261 -11.48 -10.90 -1.12
N PHE A 262 -11.16 -12.20 -1.15
CA PHE A 262 -9.98 -12.69 -0.46
C PHE A 262 -8.69 -12.21 -1.13
N TYR A 263 -8.57 -12.32 -2.46
CA TYR A 263 -7.30 -12.06 -3.13
C TYR A 263 -7.12 -10.62 -3.59
N LEU A 264 -8.20 -9.90 -3.91
CA LEU A 264 -8.12 -8.47 -4.26
C LEU A 264 -8.41 -7.54 -3.09
N MET A 265 -8.71 -8.02 -1.88
CA MET A 265 -8.86 -7.15 -0.72
C MET A 265 -8.09 -7.65 0.51
N ALA A 266 -8.39 -8.85 0.99
CA ALA A 266 -7.83 -9.34 2.26
C ALA A 266 -6.31 -9.58 2.17
N LEU A 267 -5.86 -10.36 1.18
CA LEU A 267 -4.45 -10.65 0.92
C LEU A 267 -3.61 -9.38 0.76
N PRO A 268 -4.00 -8.39 -0.09
CA PRO A 268 -3.22 -7.20 -0.27
C PRO A 268 -3.20 -6.31 0.97
N LEU A 269 -4.32 -6.18 1.69
CA LEU A 269 -4.37 -5.44 2.96
C LEU A 269 -3.42 -6.06 3.98
N MET A 270 -3.49 -7.37 4.17
CA MET A 270 -2.64 -8.10 5.12
C MET A 270 -1.16 -7.98 4.73
N THR A 271 -0.83 -8.27 3.47
CA THR A 271 0.55 -8.17 2.97
C THR A 271 1.11 -6.75 3.12
N ALA A 272 0.33 -5.73 2.75
CA ALA A 272 0.76 -4.35 2.85
C ALA A 272 0.93 -3.89 4.31
N THR A 273 0.02 -4.24 5.21
CA THR A 273 0.05 -3.82 6.62
C THR A 273 1.16 -4.51 7.40
N VAL A 274 1.27 -5.83 7.28
CA VAL A 274 2.31 -6.62 7.94
C VAL A 274 3.70 -6.23 7.41
N GLY A 275 3.86 -6.16 6.08
CA GLY A 275 5.13 -5.73 5.48
C GLY A 275 5.50 -4.28 5.80
N TRP A 276 4.52 -3.38 5.91
CA TRP A 276 4.74 -2.00 6.36
C TRP A 276 5.22 -1.94 7.80
N ALA A 277 4.61 -2.72 8.69
CA ALA A 277 4.97 -2.78 10.11
C ALA A 277 6.38 -3.33 10.30
N ALA A 278 6.71 -4.41 9.57
CA ALA A 278 8.02 -5.00 9.55
C ALA A 278 9.09 -4.00 9.08
N ALA A 279 8.85 -3.30 7.96
CA ALA A 279 9.74 -2.27 7.45
C ALA A 279 9.99 -1.13 8.46
N ALA A 280 8.95 -0.70 9.17
CA ALA A 280 9.07 0.31 10.22
C ALA A 280 9.89 -0.20 11.42
N GLY A 281 9.67 -1.45 11.83
CA GLY A 281 10.44 -2.11 12.90
C GLY A 281 11.92 -2.23 12.57
N THR A 282 12.25 -2.73 11.37
CA THR A 282 13.64 -2.90 10.90
C THR A 282 14.42 -1.59 10.93
N ALA A 283 13.80 -0.50 10.47
CA ALA A 283 14.46 0.80 10.49
C ALA A 283 14.76 1.30 11.91
N ARG A 284 13.83 1.08 12.86
CA ARG A 284 14.07 1.46 14.27
C ARG A 284 15.21 0.68 14.89
N LEU A 285 15.28 -0.63 14.64
CA LEU A 285 16.37 -1.46 15.15
C LEU A 285 17.73 -1.01 14.60
N ARG A 286 17.79 -0.60 13.32
CA ARG A 286 19.00 -0.01 12.73
C ARG A 286 19.41 1.30 13.39
N TYR A 287 18.48 2.25 13.56
CA TYR A 287 18.80 3.54 14.19
C TYR A 287 19.13 3.40 15.68
N GLY A 288 18.48 2.48 16.40
CA GLY A 288 18.76 2.20 17.81
C GLY A 288 20.19 1.68 18.00
N ARG A 289 20.65 0.75 17.15
CA ARG A 289 22.02 0.23 17.21
C ARG A 289 23.07 1.31 17.01
N LEU A 290 22.88 2.20 16.03
CA LEU A 290 23.80 3.30 15.76
C LEU A 290 23.90 4.29 16.94
N ALA A 291 22.79 4.54 17.64
CA ALA A 291 22.78 5.40 18.82
C ALA A 291 23.53 4.75 20.01
N THR A 292 23.45 3.42 20.16
CA THR A 292 24.15 2.70 21.23
C THR A 292 25.63 2.47 20.98
N THR A 293 26.08 2.44 19.72
CA THR A 293 27.51 2.30 19.36
C THR A 293 28.27 3.63 19.34
N SER A 294 27.68 4.71 19.83
CA SER A 294 28.35 5.99 20.03
C SER A 294 28.91 6.22 21.46
N PRO A 295 29.66 5.29 22.10
CA PRO A 295 30.45 5.62 23.28
C PRO A 295 31.94 5.44 23.00
N VAL A 296 32.61 6.51 22.57
CA VAL A 296 33.95 6.84 23.06
C VAL A 296 33.96 8.35 23.20
N ALA A 297 33.70 8.81 24.42
CA ALA A 297 34.14 10.12 24.85
C ALA A 297 35.62 10.22 24.52
N LEU A 298 36.00 11.20 23.70
CA LEU A 298 37.40 11.59 23.60
C LEU A 298 37.92 11.76 25.04
N PRO A 299 39.07 11.17 25.39
CA PRO A 299 39.71 11.47 26.66
C PRO A 299 39.89 12.98 26.70
N THR A 300 39.28 13.60 27.70
CA THR A 300 39.55 14.97 28.11
C THR A 300 41.06 15.09 28.24
N ALA A 301 41.70 15.74 27.28
CA ALA A 301 43.11 16.08 27.37
C ALA A 301 43.25 17.07 28.53
N ALA A 302 43.52 16.53 29.72
CA ALA A 302 44.05 17.29 30.83
C ALA A 302 45.46 17.74 30.43
N GLY A 303 45.60 19.01 30.09
CA GLY A 303 46.91 19.61 29.88
C GLY A 303 46.92 20.66 28.77
N THR A 304 46.65 21.91 29.14
CA THR A 304 47.44 23.05 28.62
C THR A 304 47.26 24.24 29.55
N ASP A 305 48.40 24.75 29.99
CA ASP A 305 48.62 25.82 30.95
C ASP A 305 47.82 27.10 30.72
N PRO A 306 47.29 27.74 31.78
CA PRO A 306 46.82 29.12 31.73
C PRO A 306 47.98 30.07 32.04
N ALA A 307 48.96 30.23 31.12
CA ALA A 307 50.04 31.19 31.34
C ALA A 307 50.45 32.06 30.14
N ALA A 308 50.03 31.77 28.91
CA ALA A 308 50.49 32.57 27.76
C ALA A 308 49.36 32.84 26.76
N ALA A 309 48.84 34.08 26.80
CA ALA A 309 48.44 34.90 25.65
C ALA A 309 47.31 35.88 26.02
N ARG A 310 47.56 36.72 27.03
CA ARG A 310 47.02 38.09 26.99
C ARG A 310 47.77 38.84 25.89
N ALA A 311 47.17 38.96 24.71
CA ALA A 311 47.35 40.09 23.79
C ALA A 311 46.67 39.74 22.47
N SER A 312 45.48 40.29 22.24
CA SER A 312 44.96 40.77 20.95
C SER A 312 43.50 41.15 21.11
N ALA A 313 43.29 42.24 21.85
CA ALA A 313 42.05 42.99 21.82
C ALA A 313 42.11 43.93 20.61
N THR A 314 41.35 43.65 19.56
CA THR A 314 40.96 44.71 18.60
C THR A 314 39.66 44.36 17.90
N ALA A 315 38.61 45.08 18.31
CA ALA A 315 37.45 45.54 17.55
C ALA A 315 36.78 44.58 16.56
N ARG A 316 35.56 44.14 16.91
CA ARG A 316 34.52 43.82 15.91
C ARG A 316 33.19 44.48 16.33
N PRO A 317 32.42 45.03 15.37
CA PRO A 317 31.25 45.83 15.66
C PRO A 317 30.08 44.96 16.14
N HIS A 318 29.31 45.51 17.07
CA HIS A 318 27.99 45.02 17.47
C HIS A 318 27.07 44.92 16.24
N LEU A 319 26.81 43.70 15.78
CA LEU A 319 25.67 43.39 14.93
C LEU A 319 24.54 42.90 15.85
N HIS A 320 23.41 43.60 15.78
CA HIS A 320 22.20 43.30 16.53
C HIS A 320 21.50 42.11 15.83
N ASP A 321 21.79 40.89 16.27
CA ASP A 321 21.08 39.69 15.86
C ASP A 321 19.87 39.48 16.77
N ASP A 322 18.71 39.97 16.33
CA ASP A 322 17.41 39.52 16.82
C ASP A 322 17.17 38.09 16.32
N ALA A 323 17.76 37.12 17.03
CA ALA A 323 17.55 35.71 16.75
C ALA A 323 16.11 35.33 17.16
N PRO A 324 15.24 34.89 16.21
CA PRO A 324 13.91 34.41 16.55
C PRO A 324 14.05 33.18 17.45
N SER A 325 13.45 33.27 18.64
CA SER A 325 13.33 32.19 19.61
C SER A 325 12.84 30.92 18.93
N THR A 326 13.72 29.92 18.85
CA THR A 326 13.40 28.63 18.25
C THR A 326 12.32 27.95 19.11
N PRO A 327 11.14 27.61 18.53
CA PRO A 327 10.08 26.96 19.29
C PRO A 327 10.55 25.58 19.78
N SER A 328 10.26 25.32 21.05
CA SER A 328 10.65 24.12 21.80
C SER A 328 10.30 22.82 21.06
N SER A 329 11.33 22.03 20.74
CA SER A 329 11.26 20.79 19.95
C SER A 329 10.57 19.60 20.67
N THR A 330 10.04 19.81 21.87
CA THR A 330 9.42 18.78 22.71
C THR A 330 8.02 18.38 22.24
N ALA A 331 7.25 19.30 21.65
CA ALA A 331 5.87 19.03 21.19
C ALA A 331 5.81 18.00 20.03
N GLY A 332 6.83 17.96 19.17
CA GLY A 332 6.89 17.02 18.04
C GLY A 332 7.13 15.57 18.47
N ARG A 333 7.84 15.36 19.58
CA ARG A 333 8.20 14.02 20.08
C ARG A 333 7.00 13.31 20.69
N GLN A 334 6.18 14.05 21.46
CA GLN A 334 5.00 13.52 22.14
C GLN A 334 3.89 13.11 21.14
N ARG A 335 3.64 13.91 20.10
CA ARG A 335 2.70 13.52 19.02
C ARG A 335 3.11 12.21 18.35
N ARG A 336 4.42 12.03 18.10
CA ARG A 336 4.94 10.82 17.43
C ARG A 336 4.73 9.56 18.27
N THR A 337 4.83 9.63 19.59
CA THR A 337 4.55 8.50 20.50
C THR A 337 3.07 8.12 20.49
N TRP A 338 2.17 9.11 20.55
CA TRP A 338 0.72 8.88 20.45
C TRP A 338 0.31 8.26 19.10
N TYR A 339 0.95 8.66 18.00
CA TYR A 339 0.71 8.03 16.69
C TYR A 339 1.03 6.54 16.65
N LEU A 340 2.07 6.12 17.38
CA LEU A 340 2.51 4.73 17.40
C LEU A 340 1.62 3.88 18.32
N LEU A 341 1.18 4.44 19.43
CA LEU A 341 0.21 3.80 20.31
C LEU A 341 -1.14 3.61 19.62
N LEU A 342 -1.64 4.63 18.92
CA LEU A 342 -2.91 4.53 18.18
C LEU A 342 -2.83 3.57 17.00
N LEU A 343 -1.69 3.51 16.29
CA LEU A 343 -1.50 2.55 15.20
C LEU A 343 -1.38 1.13 15.74
N GLY A 344 -0.67 0.94 16.86
CA GLY A 344 -0.59 -0.35 17.55
C GLY A 344 -1.95 -0.82 18.05
N ALA A 345 -2.72 0.07 18.67
CA ALA A 345 -4.08 -0.22 19.14
C ALA A 345 -5.02 -0.57 17.97
N ALA A 346 -4.93 0.15 16.85
CA ALA A 346 -5.73 -0.16 15.66
C ALA A 346 -5.37 -1.54 15.07
N LEU A 347 -4.07 -1.86 14.94
CA LEU A 347 -3.62 -3.16 14.46
C LEU A 347 -4.02 -4.30 15.41
N ALA A 348 -3.91 -4.08 16.73
CA ALA A 348 -4.33 -5.03 17.74
C ALA A 348 -5.85 -5.26 17.70
N ALA A 349 -6.64 -4.19 17.54
CA ALA A 349 -8.09 -4.29 17.38
C ALA A 349 -8.48 -5.04 16.10
N THR A 350 -7.81 -4.79 14.97
CA THR A 350 -8.06 -5.54 13.73
C THR A 350 -7.68 -7.01 13.87
N ALA A 351 -6.53 -7.30 14.46
CA ALA A 351 -6.11 -8.68 14.72
C ALA A 351 -7.06 -9.40 15.68
N PHE A 352 -7.53 -8.71 16.71
CA PHE A 352 -8.51 -9.22 17.67
C PHE A 352 -9.87 -9.47 17.02
N LEU A 353 -10.35 -8.58 16.15
CA LEU A 353 -11.61 -8.79 15.40
C LEU A 353 -11.50 -9.97 14.44
N VAL A 354 -10.36 -10.11 13.74
CA VAL A 354 -10.09 -11.29 12.90
C VAL A 354 -10.06 -12.55 13.76
N PHE A 355 -9.38 -12.52 14.90
CA PHE A 355 -9.34 -13.64 15.83
C PHE A 355 -10.73 -14.00 16.37
N LEU A 356 -11.57 -13.02 16.71
CA LEU A 356 -12.96 -13.24 17.13
C LEU A 356 -13.82 -13.83 16.01
N THR A 357 -13.61 -13.44 14.75
CA THR A 357 -14.30 -14.09 13.62
C THR A 357 -13.89 -15.55 13.43
N PHE A 358 -12.67 -15.93 13.83
CA PHE A 358 -12.23 -17.33 13.84
C PHE A 358 -12.65 -18.10 15.10
N LEU A 359 -12.86 -17.39 16.22
CA LEU A 359 -13.30 -17.98 17.50
C LEU A 359 -14.81 -18.12 17.63
N ALA A 360 -15.61 -17.48 16.78
CA ALA A 360 -17.05 -17.67 16.76
C ALA A 360 -17.32 -19.17 16.53
N PRO A 361 -17.73 -19.92 17.57
CA PRO A 361 -17.90 -21.35 17.44
C PRO A 361 -18.96 -21.57 16.38
N HIS A 362 -18.65 -22.38 15.37
CA HIS A 362 -19.66 -22.99 14.53
C HIS A 362 -20.51 -23.86 15.46
N GLN A 363 -21.56 -23.27 16.04
CA GLN A 363 -22.68 -24.02 16.58
C GLN A 363 -23.38 -24.63 15.37
N ARG A 364 -22.92 -25.84 15.03
CA ARG A 364 -23.73 -26.86 14.39
C ARG A 364 -24.39 -27.67 15.49
#